data_AF-A0A8T3RHG1-F1
#
_entry.id   AF-A0A8T3RHG1-F1
#
_cell.length_a   1.000
_cell.length_b   1.000
_cell.length_c   1.000
_cell.angle_alpha   90.00
_cell.angle_beta   90.00
_cell.angle_gamma   90.00
#
_symmetry.space_group_name_H-M   'P 1'
#
loop_
_entity.id
_entity.type
_entity.pdbx_description
1 polymer ?
#
loop_
_entity_poly.entity_id
_entity_poly.type
_entity_poly.pdbx_seq_one_letter_code
_entity_poly.pdbx_strand_id
1 'polypeptide(L)'
;LAQPSSKPGRLRGLAPSEVPHIHEAGAFDVTLVKADGARSRLIKAPASDEPQLPEHASMVVPIVSARAIGERLSDSIAHRADRISAVTGVEPGETITPEHVARLLTDEQGALKGIGKAAVVPLINMVDGPEQEALARQVAKWALALTRRFDRVVLASMLRDAPIVAVITR
;
A
#
# COMPACT_ATOMS: atom_id res chain seq x y z
N LEU A 1 -24.78 -9.60 -9.35
CA LEU A 1 -23.64 -9.64 -8.41
C LEU A 1 -23.32 -8.26 -7.82
N ALA A 2 -24.31 -7.66 -7.15
CA ALA A 2 -24.10 -6.54 -6.25
C ALA A 2 -25.13 -6.73 -5.15
N GLN A 3 -24.67 -7.06 -3.94
CA GLN A 3 -25.57 -7.25 -2.80
C GLN A 3 -25.48 -6.03 -1.89
N PRO A 4 -26.55 -5.64 -1.19
CA PRO A 4 -26.46 -4.67 -0.12
C PRO A 4 -25.38 -5.10 0.90
N SER A 5 -24.53 -4.16 1.29
CA SER A 5 -23.67 -4.36 2.46
C SER A 5 -24.47 -4.13 3.74
N SER A 6 -23.88 -4.46 4.89
CA SER A 6 -24.44 -4.10 6.20
C SER A 6 -24.51 -2.59 6.45
N LYS A 7 -23.83 -1.77 5.63
CA LYS A 7 -23.87 -0.31 5.70
C LYS A 7 -24.82 0.24 4.62
N PRO A 8 -25.79 1.12 4.99
CA PRO A 8 -26.68 1.76 4.03
C PRO A 8 -25.91 2.49 2.92
N GLY A 9 -26.42 2.40 1.68
CA GLY A 9 -25.82 3.06 0.52
C GLY A 9 -24.52 2.43 0.01
N ARG A 10 -24.10 1.28 0.56
CA ARG A 10 -22.88 0.59 0.13
C ARG A 10 -23.19 -0.83 -0.33
N LEU A 11 -22.58 -1.23 -1.44
CA LEU A 11 -22.61 -2.59 -1.94
C LEU A 11 -21.53 -3.44 -1.25
N ARG A 12 -21.83 -4.71 -1.04
CA ARG A 12 -20.87 -5.71 -0.59
C ARG A 12 -19.78 -5.86 -1.64
N GLY A 13 -18.53 -5.99 -1.18
CA GLY A 13 -17.43 -6.35 -2.07
C GLY A 13 -17.60 -7.77 -2.61
N LEU A 14 -16.99 -8.03 -3.75
CA LEU A 14 -16.89 -9.38 -4.32
C LEU A 14 -15.94 -10.22 -3.46
N ALA A 15 -16.20 -11.52 -3.37
CA ALA A 15 -15.22 -12.45 -2.82
C ALA A 15 -14.00 -12.51 -3.75
N PRO A 16 -12.77 -12.65 -3.23
CA PRO A 16 -11.57 -12.69 -4.07
C PRO A 16 -11.59 -13.78 -5.15
N SER A 17 -12.27 -14.91 -4.88
CA SER A 17 -12.44 -16.03 -5.82
C SER A 17 -13.42 -15.73 -6.97
N GLU A 18 -14.28 -14.72 -6.85
CA GLU A 18 -15.22 -14.33 -7.92
C GLU A 18 -14.54 -13.47 -8.99
N VAL A 19 -13.45 -12.78 -8.63
CA VAL A 19 -12.77 -11.81 -9.51
C VAL A 19 -12.24 -12.45 -10.80
N PRO A 20 -11.53 -13.60 -10.78
CA PRO A 20 -11.03 -14.23 -12.00
C PRO A 20 -12.16 -14.60 -12.98
N HIS A 21 -13.27 -15.13 -12.46
CA HIS A 21 -14.41 -15.50 -13.29
C HIS A 21 -15.04 -14.28 -13.99
N ILE A 22 -15.15 -13.16 -13.28
CA ILE A 22 -15.67 -11.90 -13.85
C ILE A 22 -14.69 -11.32 -14.87
N HIS A 23 -13.39 -11.42 -14.61
CA HIS A 23 -12.34 -10.99 -15.53
C HIS A 23 -12.45 -11.72 -16.88
N GLU A 24 -12.50 -13.06 -16.82
CA GLU A 24 -12.59 -13.93 -18.00
C GLU A 24 -13.92 -13.76 -18.75
N ALA A 25 -15.06 -13.81 -18.04
CA ALA A 25 -16.38 -13.69 -18.66
C ALA A 25 -16.62 -12.31 -19.29
N GLY A 26 -16.02 -11.26 -18.73
CA GLY A 26 -16.06 -9.91 -19.27
C GLY A 26 -15.05 -9.65 -20.40
N ALA A 27 -14.12 -10.60 -20.66
CA ALA A 27 -13.00 -10.43 -21.57
C ALA A 27 -12.23 -9.11 -21.35
N PHE A 28 -12.01 -8.74 -20.08
CA PHE A 28 -11.31 -7.51 -19.74
C PHE A 28 -9.80 -7.65 -19.97
N ASP A 29 -9.15 -6.64 -20.54
CA ASP A 29 -7.69 -6.62 -20.62
C ASP A 29 -7.04 -6.44 -19.24
N VAL A 30 -7.68 -5.65 -18.38
CA VAL A 30 -7.18 -5.30 -17.04
C VAL A 30 -8.34 -5.25 -16.04
N THR A 31 -8.10 -5.80 -14.85
CA THR A 31 -9.02 -5.66 -13.72
C THR A 31 -8.27 -5.08 -12.52
N LEU A 32 -8.72 -3.91 -12.05
CA LEU A 32 -8.14 -3.22 -10.90
C LEU A 32 -8.96 -3.55 -9.65
N VAL A 33 -8.31 -4.15 -8.65
CA VAL A 33 -8.96 -4.55 -7.40
C VAL A 33 -8.36 -3.76 -6.24
N LYS A 34 -9.22 -3.10 -5.48
CA LYS A 34 -8.86 -2.54 -4.17
C LYS A 34 -9.03 -3.61 -3.10
N ALA A 35 -7.92 -4.22 -2.68
CA ALA A 35 -7.92 -5.36 -1.76
C ALA A 35 -8.17 -4.98 -0.28
N ASP A 36 -7.82 -3.77 0.12
CA ASP A 36 -8.06 -3.23 1.46
C ASP A 36 -8.03 -1.68 1.46
N GLY A 37 -8.23 -1.06 2.62
CA GLY A 37 -8.29 0.41 2.71
C GLY A 37 -7.81 0.96 4.05
N ALA A 38 -7.21 2.15 4.01
CA ALA A 38 -6.63 2.80 5.19
C ALA A 38 -7.64 3.61 6.03
N ARG A 39 -8.95 3.63 5.71
CA ARG A 39 -9.95 4.51 6.36
C ARG A 39 -9.52 5.99 6.44
N SER A 40 -9.04 6.52 5.31
CA SER A 40 -8.55 7.91 5.20
C SER A 40 -7.32 8.24 6.06
N ARG A 41 -6.58 7.22 6.52
CA ARG A 41 -5.27 7.36 7.18
C ARG A 41 -4.14 7.37 6.15
N LEU A 42 -3.00 7.95 6.53
CA LEU A 42 -1.86 8.16 5.65
C LEU A 42 -1.05 6.87 5.42
N ILE A 43 -1.06 5.99 6.42
CA ILE A 43 -0.33 4.73 6.42
C ILE A 43 -1.18 3.63 7.08
N LYS A 44 -0.95 2.37 6.72
CA LYS A 44 -1.67 1.23 7.30
C LYS A 44 -0.78 -0.01 7.40
N ALA A 45 -1.10 -0.88 8.35
CA ALA A 45 -0.68 -2.28 8.32
C ALA A 45 -1.90 -3.19 8.07
N PRO A 46 -1.73 -4.30 7.34
CA PRO A 46 -2.82 -5.25 7.09
C PRO A 46 -3.27 -5.95 8.38
N ALA A 47 -4.56 -6.24 8.50
CA ALA A 47 -5.13 -7.11 9.54
C ALA A 47 -4.77 -8.59 9.29
N SER A 48 -5.20 -9.50 10.18
CA SER A 48 -5.00 -10.95 9.99
C SER A 48 -5.68 -11.47 8.73
N ASP A 49 -6.85 -10.93 8.41
CA ASP A 49 -7.66 -11.24 7.23
C ASP A 49 -7.36 -10.35 6.01
N GLU A 50 -6.43 -9.40 6.09
CA GLU A 50 -6.06 -8.55 4.96
C GLU A 50 -4.64 -8.86 4.46
N PRO A 51 -4.30 -8.51 3.19
CA PRO A 51 -5.20 -8.01 2.14
C PRO A 51 -6.08 -9.12 1.53
N GLN A 52 -7.27 -8.75 1.06
CA GLN A 52 -8.19 -9.66 0.35
C GLN A 52 -7.81 -9.72 -1.14
N LEU A 53 -6.68 -10.36 -1.45
CA LEU A 53 -6.16 -10.48 -2.81
C LEU A 53 -6.88 -11.57 -3.61
N PRO A 54 -7.23 -11.32 -4.89
CA PRO A 54 -7.70 -12.36 -5.79
C PRO A 54 -6.70 -13.52 -5.92
N GLU A 55 -7.22 -14.74 -5.97
CA GLU A 55 -6.43 -15.91 -6.38
C GLU A 55 -5.94 -15.62 -7.81
N HIS A 56 -4.63 -15.62 -8.02
CA HIS A 56 -3.96 -15.24 -9.29
C HIS A 56 -3.81 -13.74 -9.59
N ALA A 57 -3.81 -12.85 -8.59
CA ALA A 57 -3.34 -11.48 -8.81
C ALA A 57 -1.93 -11.49 -9.44
N SER A 58 -1.78 -10.90 -10.63
CA SER A 58 -0.49 -10.85 -11.35
C SER A 58 0.45 -9.79 -10.78
N MET A 59 -0.12 -8.70 -10.24
CA MET A 59 0.60 -7.59 -9.63
C MET A 59 -0.14 -7.07 -8.40
N VAL A 60 0.62 -6.68 -7.38
CA VAL A 60 0.14 -5.98 -6.19
C VAL A 60 0.89 -4.66 -6.07
N VAL A 61 0.13 -3.58 -5.82
CA VAL A 61 0.66 -2.22 -5.63
C VAL A 61 0.38 -1.79 -4.20
N PRO A 62 1.30 -2.02 -3.25
CA PRO A 62 1.19 -1.44 -1.91
C PRO A 62 1.28 0.08 -1.99
N ILE A 63 0.36 0.78 -1.33
CA ILE A 63 0.32 2.26 -1.34
C ILE A 63 0.57 2.80 0.05
N VAL A 64 1.52 3.74 0.17
CA VAL A 64 1.77 4.54 1.36
C VAL A 64 1.82 6.03 1.02
N SER A 65 1.41 6.89 1.93
CA SER A 65 1.53 8.34 1.75
C SER A 65 2.91 8.83 2.21
N ALA A 66 3.56 9.66 1.39
CA ALA A 66 4.77 10.39 1.79
C ALA A 66 4.50 11.35 2.95
N ARG A 67 3.26 11.83 3.10
CA ARG A 67 2.85 12.68 4.24
C ARG A 67 2.86 11.96 5.58
N ALA A 68 2.95 10.63 5.61
CA ALA A 68 3.10 9.91 6.86
C ALA A 68 4.51 10.06 7.46
N ILE A 69 5.51 10.40 6.64
CA ILE A 69 6.90 10.51 7.07
C ILE A 69 7.08 11.85 7.79
N GLY A 70 7.67 11.83 8.98
CA GLY A 70 7.80 13.00 9.84
C GLY A 70 6.65 13.18 10.84
N GLU A 71 5.51 12.53 10.60
CA GLU A 71 4.39 12.52 11.54
C GLU A 71 4.66 11.60 12.74
N ARG A 72 3.97 11.85 13.86
CA ARG A 72 4.00 10.98 15.03
C ARG A 72 3.04 9.81 14.86
N LEU A 73 3.50 8.59 15.15
CA LEU A 73 2.64 7.41 15.09
C LEU A 73 1.47 7.57 16.06
N SER A 74 0.25 7.53 15.52
CA SER A 74 -1.00 7.62 16.27
C SER A 74 -2.15 7.11 15.41
N ASP A 75 -3.30 6.78 16.02
CA ASP A 75 -4.49 6.31 15.31
C ASP A 75 -5.16 7.36 14.41
N SER A 76 -4.78 8.64 14.53
CA SER A 76 -5.22 9.70 13.62
C SER A 76 -4.43 9.71 12.31
N ILE A 77 -3.18 9.23 12.33
CA ILE A 77 -2.26 9.17 11.19
C ILE A 77 -2.24 7.77 10.56
N ALA A 78 -2.28 6.73 11.39
CA ALA A 78 -2.12 5.33 11.02
C ALA A 78 -3.41 4.54 11.18
N HIS A 79 -3.66 3.63 10.24
CA HIS A 79 -4.67 2.60 10.41
C HIS A 79 -4.03 1.37 11.05
N ARG A 80 -4.41 1.08 12.32
CA ARG A 80 -3.82 0.04 13.19
C ARG A 80 -2.39 0.38 13.59
N ALA A 81 -2.21 1.44 14.37
CA ALA A 81 -0.91 1.90 14.84
C ALA A 81 -0.10 0.78 15.50
N ASP A 82 -0.70 -0.02 16.39
CA ASP A 82 -0.03 -1.14 17.07
C ASP A 82 0.60 -2.16 16.11
N ARG A 83 -0.06 -2.43 14.97
CA ARG A 83 0.49 -3.34 13.96
C ARG A 83 1.62 -2.71 13.17
N ILE A 84 1.57 -1.40 12.94
CA ILE A 84 2.69 -0.67 12.34
C ILE A 84 3.88 -0.69 13.30
N SER A 85 3.67 -0.49 14.61
CA SER A 85 4.71 -0.63 15.62
C SER A 85 5.34 -2.02 15.59
N ALA A 86 4.52 -3.07 15.61
CA ALA A 86 5.00 -4.45 15.56
C ALA A 86 5.84 -4.77 14.30
N VAL A 87 5.49 -4.20 13.15
CA VAL A 87 6.20 -4.44 11.88
C VAL A 87 7.46 -3.57 11.73
N THR A 88 7.39 -2.32 12.16
CA THR A 88 8.43 -1.32 11.82
C THR A 88 9.38 -1.02 12.98
N GLY A 89 8.95 -1.31 14.21
CA GLY A 89 9.63 -0.94 15.45
C GLY A 89 9.41 0.49 15.91
N VAL A 90 8.54 1.27 15.26
CA VAL A 90 8.20 2.64 15.71
C VAL A 90 7.22 2.60 16.86
N GLU A 91 7.52 3.26 17.98
CA GLU A 91 6.63 3.27 19.14
C GLU A 91 5.52 4.34 18.99
N PRO A 92 4.36 4.16 19.65
CA PRO A 92 3.32 5.18 19.68
C PRO A 92 3.85 6.55 20.15
N GLY A 93 3.56 7.59 19.37
CA GLY A 93 4.05 8.95 19.62
C GLY A 93 5.43 9.26 19.04
N GLU A 94 6.19 8.26 18.58
CA GLU A 94 7.46 8.49 17.88
C GLU A 94 7.27 8.93 16.44
N THR A 95 8.29 9.60 15.91
CA THR A 95 8.30 10.06 14.52
C THR A 95 8.49 8.89 13.56
N ILE A 96 7.61 8.80 12.56
CA ILE A 96 7.72 7.84 11.46
C ILE A 96 8.86 8.29 10.54
N THR A 97 9.94 7.52 10.49
CA THR A 97 11.11 7.79 9.67
C THR A 97 11.00 7.10 8.30
N PRO A 98 11.82 7.47 7.30
CA PRO A 98 11.90 6.74 6.04
C PRO A 98 12.22 5.25 6.21
N GLU A 99 13.03 4.89 7.21
CA GLU A 99 13.39 3.50 7.52
C GLU A 99 12.20 2.70 8.03
N HIS A 100 11.34 3.31 8.87
CA HIS A 100 10.10 2.66 9.34
C HIS A 100 9.18 2.34 8.16
N VAL A 101 8.99 3.29 7.24
CA VAL A 101 8.16 3.05 6.04
C VAL A 101 8.79 2.00 5.12
N ALA A 102 10.12 2.01 4.96
CA ALA A 102 10.81 1.00 4.18
C ALA A 102 10.60 -0.40 4.77
N ARG A 103 10.77 -0.57 6.09
CA ARG A 103 10.46 -1.84 6.78
C ARG A 103 9.03 -2.29 6.54
N LEU A 104 8.06 -1.37 6.69
CA LEU A 104 6.65 -1.68 6.41
C LEU A 104 6.44 -2.17 4.97
N LEU A 105 7.11 -1.57 3.99
CA LEU A 105 7.02 -1.95 2.58
C LEU A 105 7.67 -3.30 2.26
N THR A 106 8.62 -3.75 3.08
CA THR A 106 9.43 -4.96 2.82
C THR A 106 9.12 -6.15 3.71
N ASP A 107 8.28 -5.98 4.74
CA ASP A 107 7.97 -7.03 5.70
C ASP A 107 6.78 -7.91 5.27
N GLU A 108 6.86 -9.22 5.55
CA GLU A 108 5.82 -10.22 5.24
C GLU A 108 4.57 -10.11 6.13
N GLN A 109 4.65 -9.41 7.25
CA GLN A 109 3.51 -9.00 8.07
C GLN A 109 3.06 -7.56 7.73
N GLY A 110 3.86 -6.84 6.95
CA GLY A 110 3.56 -5.53 6.38
C GLY A 110 2.99 -5.62 4.97
N ALA A 111 3.54 -4.80 4.07
CA ALA A 111 3.06 -4.67 2.69
C ALA A 111 3.20 -5.94 1.85
N LEU A 112 4.08 -6.89 2.24
CA LEU A 112 4.28 -8.13 1.49
C LEU A 112 3.38 -9.28 1.93
N LYS A 113 2.49 -9.03 2.91
CA LYS A 113 1.61 -10.04 3.47
C LYS A 113 0.70 -10.68 2.42
N GLY A 114 0.79 -12.00 2.31
CA GLY A 114 -0.10 -12.81 1.46
C GLY A 114 0.05 -12.60 -0.05
N ILE A 115 1.07 -11.84 -0.51
CA ILE A 115 1.26 -11.52 -1.94
C ILE A 115 1.63 -12.76 -2.78
N GLY A 116 2.21 -13.79 -2.16
CA GLY A 116 2.64 -15.00 -2.87
C GLY A 116 3.69 -14.68 -3.94
N LYS A 117 3.43 -15.09 -5.19
CA LYS A 117 4.34 -14.91 -6.35
C LYS A 117 4.03 -13.69 -7.22
N ALA A 118 3.01 -12.89 -6.88
CA ALA A 118 2.65 -11.72 -7.66
C ALA A 118 3.81 -10.72 -7.74
N ALA A 119 3.90 -10.00 -8.86
CA ALA A 119 4.82 -8.88 -8.98
C ALA A 119 4.45 -7.79 -7.97
N VAL A 120 5.44 -7.12 -7.38
CA VAL A 120 5.20 -6.05 -6.41
C VAL A 120 5.78 -4.76 -6.92
N VAL A 121 4.97 -3.70 -6.93
CA VAL A 121 5.42 -2.34 -7.28
C VAL A 121 4.91 -1.38 -6.20
N PRO A 122 5.69 -1.11 -5.15
CA PRO A 122 5.29 -0.15 -4.13
C PRO A 122 5.11 1.24 -4.72
N LEU A 123 4.05 1.92 -4.30
CA LEU A 123 3.71 3.29 -4.65
C LEU A 123 3.75 4.17 -3.40
N ILE A 124 4.62 5.17 -3.40
CA ILE A 124 4.62 6.25 -2.42
C ILE A 124 3.88 7.44 -3.06
N ASN A 125 2.66 7.70 -2.60
CA ASN A 125 1.81 8.77 -3.12
C ASN A 125 1.91 10.05 -2.26
N MET A 126 1.30 11.14 -2.71
CA MET A 126 1.31 12.46 -2.05
C MET A 126 2.71 13.08 -1.96
N VAL A 127 3.53 12.84 -2.98
CA VAL A 127 4.83 13.48 -3.18
C VAL A 127 4.62 14.87 -3.78
N ASP A 128 3.96 15.73 -3.01
CA ASP A 128 3.39 17.00 -3.50
C ASP A 128 4.42 18.14 -3.52
N GLY A 129 5.61 17.94 -2.92
CA GLY A 129 6.65 18.96 -2.80
C GLY A 129 8.05 18.38 -2.61
N PRO A 130 9.10 19.24 -2.63
CA PRO A 130 10.50 18.82 -2.59
C PRO A 130 10.87 18.04 -1.32
N GLU A 131 10.30 18.40 -0.18
CA GLU A 131 10.54 17.72 1.10
C GLU A 131 10.00 16.28 1.07
N GLN A 132 8.74 16.11 0.63
CA GLN A 132 8.14 14.79 0.48
C GLN A 132 8.90 13.95 -0.55
N GLU A 133 9.41 14.55 -1.62
CA GLU A 133 10.21 13.85 -2.62
C GLU A 133 11.53 13.36 -2.03
N ALA A 134 12.24 14.20 -1.28
CA ALA A 134 13.50 13.82 -0.62
C ALA A 134 13.30 12.66 0.35
N LEU A 135 12.25 12.70 1.17
CA LEU A 135 11.91 11.62 2.11
C LEU A 135 11.48 10.35 1.39
N ALA A 136 10.63 10.44 0.37
CA ALA A 136 10.16 9.30 -0.40
C ALA A 136 11.30 8.59 -1.17
N ARG A 137 12.28 9.37 -1.67
CA ARG A 137 13.52 8.80 -2.26
C ARG A 137 14.36 8.04 -1.23
N GLN A 138 14.42 8.49 0.01
CA GLN A 138 15.09 7.75 1.09
C GLN A 138 14.36 6.43 1.38
N VAL A 139 13.03 6.45 1.51
CA VAL A 139 12.22 5.22 1.66
C VAL A 139 12.52 4.24 0.53
N ALA A 140 12.48 4.70 -0.72
CA ALA A 140 12.72 3.84 -1.87
C ALA A 140 14.10 3.19 -1.84
N LYS A 141 15.16 3.95 -1.53
CA LYS A 141 16.53 3.42 -1.41
C LYS A 141 16.64 2.36 -0.32
N TRP A 142 16.11 2.62 0.87
CA TRP A 142 16.10 1.66 1.97
C TRP A 142 15.32 0.39 1.59
N ALA A 143 14.12 0.54 1.03
CA ALA A 143 13.27 -0.58 0.66
C ALA A 143 13.92 -1.48 -0.40
N LEU A 144 14.55 -0.89 -1.42
CA LEU A 144 15.25 -1.65 -2.47
C LEU A 144 16.51 -2.38 -1.97
N ALA A 145 17.13 -1.88 -0.91
CA ALA A 145 18.26 -2.52 -0.23
C ALA A 145 17.81 -3.66 0.70
N LEU A 146 16.66 -3.52 1.36
CA LEU A 146 16.14 -4.48 2.36
C LEU A 146 15.54 -5.75 1.75
N THR A 147 15.05 -5.71 0.51
CA THR A 147 14.39 -6.87 -0.11
C THR A 147 14.73 -7.03 -1.59
N ARG A 148 14.57 -8.27 -2.08
CA ARG A 148 14.61 -8.62 -3.52
C ARG A 148 13.21 -8.84 -4.11
N ARG A 149 12.15 -8.68 -3.32
CA ARG A 149 10.75 -8.93 -3.74
C ARG A 149 10.22 -7.96 -4.79
N PHE A 150 10.85 -6.81 -4.94
CA PHE A 150 10.62 -5.86 -6.03
C PHE A 150 11.96 -5.24 -6.46
N ASP A 151 11.97 -4.65 -7.66
CA ASP A 151 13.13 -4.01 -8.30
C ASP A 151 12.99 -2.48 -8.42
N ARG A 152 11.79 -1.96 -8.14
CA ARG A 152 11.46 -0.54 -8.27
C ARG A 152 10.45 -0.08 -7.23
N VAL A 153 10.46 1.22 -6.95
CA VAL A 153 9.44 1.95 -6.16
C VAL A 153 9.00 3.18 -6.97
N VAL A 154 7.69 3.40 -7.06
CA VAL A 154 7.11 4.53 -7.79
C VAL A 154 6.78 5.65 -6.80
N LEU A 155 7.19 6.87 -7.12
CA LEU A 155 6.84 8.09 -6.40
C LEU A 155 5.79 8.85 -7.21
N ALA A 156 4.69 9.25 -6.58
CA ALA A 156 3.59 9.91 -7.29
C ALA A 156 2.95 11.06 -6.50
N SER A 157 2.37 11.99 -7.27
CA SER A 157 1.51 13.08 -6.79
C SER A 157 0.31 13.20 -7.71
N MET A 158 -0.89 12.98 -7.16
CA MET A 158 -2.14 13.11 -7.91
C MET A 158 -2.56 14.57 -8.14
N LEU A 159 -1.80 15.54 -7.61
CA LEU A 159 -1.99 16.98 -7.87
C LEU A 159 -1.32 17.45 -9.16
N ARG A 160 -0.54 16.60 -9.84
CA ARG A 160 0.18 16.92 -11.07
C ARG A 160 -0.54 16.35 -12.28
N ASP A 161 -0.43 17.04 -13.41
CA ASP A 161 -0.92 16.53 -14.72
C ASP A 161 -0.22 15.22 -15.11
N ALA A 162 1.10 15.14 -14.87
CA ALA A 162 1.87 13.91 -14.92
C ALA A 162 2.05 13.37 -13.49
N PRO A 163 1.29 12.34 -13.08
CA PRO A 163 1.22 11.94 -11.68
C PRO A 163 2.48 11.24 -11.18
N ILE A 164 3.30 10.67 -12.07
CA ILE A 164 4.56 10.02 -11.71
C ILE A 164 5.63 11.09 -11.50
N VAL A 165 6.12 11.20 -10.27
CA VAL A 165 7.22 12.11 -9.89
C VAL A 165 8.56 11.46 -10.22
N ALA A 166 8.73 10.19 -9.87
CA ALA A 166 9.94 9.42 -10.16
C ALA A 166 9.68 7.91 -10.10
N VAL A 167 10.51 7.14 -10.79
CA VAL A 167 10.65 5.70 -10.60
C VAL A 167 12.06 5.44 -10.10
N ILE A 168 12.18 4.89 -8.89
CA ILE A 168 13.46 4.54 -8.28
C ILE A 168 13.69 3.06 -8.51
N THR A 169 14.77 2.70 -9.19
CA THR A 169 15.14 1.30 -9.43
C THR A 169 16.36 0.93 -8.60
N ARG A 170 16.58 -0.37 -8.40
CA ARG A 170 17.82 -0.90 -7.82
C ARG A 170 19.03 -0.58 -8.67
#